data_AF-A0A6N6RW05-F1
#
_entry.id   AF-A0A6N6RW05-F1
#
_cell.length_a   1.000
_cell.length_b   1.000
_cell.length_c   1.000
_cell.angle_alpha   90.00
_cell.angle_beta   90.00
_cell.angle_gamma   90.00
#
_symmetry.space_group_name_H-M   'P 1'
#
loop_
_entity.id
_entity.type
_entity.pdbx_description
1 polymer ?
#
loop_
_entity_poly.entity_id
_entity_poly.type
_entity_poly.pdbx_seq_one_letter_code
_entity_poly.pdbx_strand_id
1 'polypeptide(L)'
;MASSLDYSIKNGQFSTSSGLIPKGCIAQLSTELNGDDVVASVFITRTSLRGCQNSNIPYWLDEASLTYTINQSLGNNQYKVSVCQNVEGNMRRFCDAILVKFVVKEYHCKDSIKSVLTLEKLGTW
;
A
#
# COMPACT_ATOMS: atom_id res chain seq x y z
N MET A 1 -20.22 1.05 16.83
CA MET A 1 -19.56 -0.25 16.67
C MET A 1 -18.44 -0.06 15.67
N ALA A 2 -17.18 -0.26 16.06
CA ALA A 2 -16.07 -0.15 15.12
C ALA A 2 -16.14 -1.34 14.16
N SER A 3 -16.57 -1.09 12.92
CA SER A 3 -16.37 -2.03 11.83
C SER A 3 -14.87 -2.38 11.79
N SER A 4 -14.52 -3.64 12.04
CA SER A 4 -13.14 -4.09 11.90
C SER A 4 -12.77 -3.97 10.43
N LEU A 5 -11.74 -3.17 10.12
CA LEU A 5 -11.23 -3.04 8.76
C LEU A 5 -10.86 -4.42 8.20
N ASP A 6 -11.16 -4.67 6.93
CA ASP A 6 -10.87 -5.95 6.27
C ASP A 6 -9.38 -6.08 5.91
N TYR A 7 -8.52 -6.17 6.93
CA TYR A 7 -7.12 -6.52 6.74
C TYR A 7 -6.54 -7.26 7.96
N SER A 8 -5.47 -8.01 7.72
CA SER A 8 -4.67 -8.70 8.73
C SER A 8 -3.23 -8.88 8.26
N ILE A 9 -2.30 -9.15 9.17
CA ILE A 9 -0.92 -9.51 8.84
C ILE A 9 -0.79 -11.03 8.83
N LYS A 10 -0.41 -11.61 7.70
CA LYS A 10 -0.14 -13.05 7.54
C LYS A 10 1.28 -13.22 7.03
N ASN A 11 2.10 -13.99 7.74
CA ASN A 11 3.51 -14.25 7.40
C ASN A 11 4.31 -12.96 7.12
N GLY A 12 4.12 -11.92 7.95
CA GLY A 12 4.81 -10.63 7.81
C GLY A 12 4.31 -9.75 6.66
N GLN A 13 3.22 -10.11 5.99
CA GLN A 13 2.64 -9.36 4.88
C GLN A 13 1.20 -8.94 5.18
N PHE A 14 0.78 -7.78 4.67
CA PHE A 14 -0.61 -7.37 4.72
C PHE A 14 -1.48 -8.24 3.80
N SER A 15 -2.68 -8.55 4.27
CA SER A 15 -3.65 -9.37 3.56
C SER A 15 -5.07 -8.92 3.89
N THR A 16 -6.00 -9.15 2.97
CA THR A 16 -7.44 -8.96 3.16
C THR A 16 -8.14 -10.32 3.17
N SER A 17 -9.46 -10.33 3.39
CA SER A 17 -10.30 -11.52 3.19
C SER A 17 -10.15 -12.15 1.80
N SER A 18 -9.78 -11.34 0.80
CA SER A 18 -9.63 -11.75 -0.60
C SER A 18 -8.21 -12.22 -0.97
N GLY A 19 -7.25 -12.20 -0.04
CA GLY A 19 -5.89 -12.67 -0.27
C GLY A 19 -4.80 -11.68 0.16
N LEU A 20 -3.57 -11.95 -0.25
CA LEU A 20 -2.43 -11.07 0.04
C LEU A 20 -2.57 -9.74 -0.70
N ILE A 21 -2.13 -8.65 -0.05
CA ILE A 21 -1.99 -7.35 -0.71
C ILE A 21 -0.62 -7.36 -1.43
N PRO A 22 -0.59 -7.17 -2.76
CA PRO A 22 0.65 -7.11 -3.53
C PRO A 22 1.60 -6.06 -2.98
N LYS A 23 2.91 -6.34 -2.99
CA LYS A 23 3.96 -5.41 -2.57
C LYS A 23 3.90 -4.12 -3.39
N GLY A 24 3.54 -4.25 -4.67
CA GLY A 24 3.35 -3.13 -5.57
C GLY A 24 2.35 -2.09 -5.04
N CYS A 25 1.29 -2.53 -4.35
CA CYS A 25 0.31 -1.62 -3.76
C CYS A 25 0.88 -0.76 -2.64
N ILE A 26 1.84 -1.29 -1.88
CA ILE A 26 2.53 -0.56 -0.82
C ILE A 26 3.59 0.35 -1.45
N ALA A 27 4.32 -0.16 -2.44
CA ALA A 27 5.40 0.58 -3.11
C ALA A 27 4.92 1.80 -3.90
N GLN A 28 3.66 1.85 -4.32
CA GLN A 28 3.06 3.07 -4.88
C GLN A 28 3.14 4.27 -3.93
N LEU A 29 3.16 4.06 -2.60
CA LEU A 29 3.23 5.13 -1.60
C LEU A 29 4.67 5.56 -1.28
N SER A 30 5.69 4.91 -1.85
CA SER A 30 7.08 5.28 -1.61
C SER A 30 7.40 6.61 -2.29
N THR A 31 8.23 7.42 -1.64
CA THR A 31 8.92 8.54 -2.28
C THR A 31 9.90 7.99 -3.31
N GLU A 32 9.86 8.52 -4.52
CA GLU A 32 10.72 8.10 -5.62
C GLU A 32 12.18 8.49 -5.39
N LEU A 33 13.09 7.87 -6.13
CA LEU A 33 14.53 8.08 -5.98
C LEU A 33 14.97 9.54 -6.21
N ASN A 34 14.26 10.25 -7.08
CA ASN A 34 14.49 11.67 -7.35
C ASN A 34 13.85 12.61 -6.29
N GLY A 35 13.18 12.05 -5.29
CA GLY A 35 12.51 12.79 -4.21
C GLY A 35 11.04 13.08 -4.47
N ASP A 36 10.46 12.64 -5.59
CA ASP A 36 9.05 12.87 -5.89
C ASP A 36 8.15 12.06 -4.93
N ASP A 37 7.21 12.73 -4.27
CA ASP A 37 6.25 12.12 -3.35
C ASP A 37 4.82 12.40 -3.82
N VAL A 38 4.36 11.59 -4.78
CA VAL A 38 3.17 11.92 -5.59
C VAL A 38 1.91 11.14 -5.21
N VAL A 39 2.03 10.03 -4.48
CA VAL A 39 0.89 9.18 -4.10
C VAL A 39 0.67 9.22 -2.59
N ALA A 40 -0.40 9.90 -2.18
CA ALA A 40 -0.78 9.96 -0.77
C ALA A 40 -1.67 8.79 -0.32
N SER A 41 -2.37 8.11 -1.24
CA SER A 41 -3.25 6.99 -0.88
C SER A 41 -3.52 6.03 -2.04
N VAL A 42 -3.69 4.74 -1.72
CA VAL A 42 -3.99 3.66 -2.68
C VAL A 42 -5.25 2.92 -2.25
N PHE A 43 -6.22 2.79 -3.15
CA PHE A 43 -7.39 1.91 -2.95
C PHE A 43 -6.95 0.45 -3.05
N ILE A 44 -7.02 -0.28 -1.95
CA ILE A 44 -6.59 -1.68 -1.86
C ILE A 44 -7.67 -2.62 -2.40
N THR A 45 -8.87 -2.55 -1.81
CA THR A 45 -10.01 -3.36 -2.26
C THR A 45 -10.71 -2.73 -3.46
N ARG A 46 -11.62 -3.47 -4.08
CA ARG A 46 -12.28 -3.07 -5.32
C ARG A 46 -13.13 -1.81 -5.12
N THR A 47 -12.97 -0.87 -6.06
CA THR A 47 -13.89 0.25 -6.29
C THR A 47 -15.07 -0.23 -7.17
N SER A 48 -15.47 0.53 -8.19
CA SER A 48 -16.33 0.01 -9.29
C SER A 48 -15.61 -1.02 -10.17
N LEU A 49 -14.29 -0.92 -10.26
CA LEU A 49 -13.43 -1.79 -11.06
C LEU A 49 -12.46 -2.56 -10.16
N ARG A 50 -11.19 -2.62 -10.54
CA ARG A 50 -10.12 -3.28 -9.79
C ARG A 50 -9.50 -2.25 -8.84
N GLY A 51 -9.49 -2.55 -7.56
CA GLY A 51 -8.56 -1.92 -6.62
C GLY A 51 -7.16 -2.49 -6.82
N CYS A 52 -6.16 -1.91 -6.16
CA CYS A 52 -4.77 -2.31 -6.38
C CYS A 52 -4.54 -3.82 -6.22
N GLN A 53 -5.16 -4.45 -5.21
CA GLN A 53 -5.04 -5.90 -4.98
C GLN A 53 -5.48 -6.75 -6.18
N ASN A 54 -6.38 -6.23 -7.02
CA ASN A 54 -6.92 -6.93 -8.19
C ASN A 54 -6.43 -6.33 -9.52
N SER A 55 -5.50 -5.37 -9.47
CA SER A 55 -4.99 -4.70 -10.67
C SER A 55 -4.21 -5.69 -11.54
N ASN A 56 -4.28 -5.53 -12.86
CA ASN A 56 -3.36 -6.24 -13.76
C ASN A 56 -1.92 -5.74 -13.59
N ILE A 57 -1.76 -4.48 -13.16
CA ILE A 57 -0.48 -3.80 -12.96
C ILE A 57 -0.59 -3.08 -11.61
N PRO A 58 -0.30 -3.76 -10.48
CA PRO A 58 -0.39 -3.17 -9.14
C PRO A 58 0.73 -2.16 -8.87
N TYR A 59 1.80 -2.16 -9.68
CA TYR A 59 2.88 -1.18 -9.68
C TYR A 59 3.48 -1.13 -11.08
N TRP A 60 3.95 0.04 -11.51
CA TRP A 60 4.40 0.30 -12.88
C TRP A 60 5.77 -0.33 -13.18
N LEU A 61 6.57 -0.64 -12.17
CA LEU A 61 7.84 -1.36 -12.29
C LEU A 61 7.69 -2.83 -11.86
N ASP A 62 8.75 -3.61 -12.08
CA ASP A 62 8.79 -5.02 -11.74
C ASP A 62 8.66 -5.26 -10.22
N GLU A 63 7.57 -5.92 -9.82
CA GLU A 63 7.29 -6.27 -8.43
C GLU A 63 8.29 -7.29 -7.86
N ALA A 64 8.97 -8.09 -8.71
CA ALA A 64 10.02 -8.99 -8.25
C ALA A 64 11.23 -8.25 -7.70
N SER A 65 11.46 -7.01 -8.15
CA SER A 65 12.51 -6.12 -7.63
C SER A 65 12.15 -5.49 -6.28
N LEU A 66 10.89 -5.64 -5.83
CA LEU A 66 10.36 -5.01 -4.63
C LEU A 66 10.37 -5.94 -3.42
N THR A 67 10.73 -5.35 -2.28
CA THR A 67 10.57 -5.93 -0.96
C THR A 67 9.97 -4.88 -0.03
N TYR A 68 9.09 -5.29 0.88
CA TYR A 68 8.70 -4.43 1.98
C TYR A 68 8.76 -5.20 3.29
N THR A 69 8.95 -4.48 4.39
CA THR A 69 8.97 -5.03 5.74
C THR A 69 8.06 -4.19 6.62
N ILE A 70 7.21 -4.83 7.42
CA ILE A 70 6.43 -4.16 8.46
C ILE A 70 7.32 -4.09 9.69
N ASN A 71 7.90 -2.92 9.97
CA ASN A 71 8.88 -2.75 11.05
C ASN A 71 8.20 -2.64 12.41
N GLN A 72 7.07 -1.92 12.49
CA GLN A 72 6.41 -1.63 13.75
C GLN A 72 4.92 -1.34 13.55
N SER A 73 4.06 -1.86 14.43
CA SER A 73 2.68 -1.37 14.57
C SER A 73 2.63 -0.23 15.58
N LEU A 74 1.96 0.87 15.22
CA LEU A 74 1.80 2.05 16.06
C LEU A 74 0.39 2.12 16.71
N GLY A 75 -0.42 1.07 16.54
CA GLY A 75 -1.83 1.08 16.93
C GLY A 75 -2.70 1.88 15.97
N ASN A 76 -4.02 1.87 16.18
CA ASN A 76 -4.99 2.61 15.34
C ASN A 76 -4.83 2.38 13.83
N ASN A 77 -4.49 1.14 13.44
CA ASN A 77 -4.23 0.70 12.07
C ASN A 77 -3.04 1.39 11.37
N GLN A 78 -2.10 1.92 12.15
CA GLN A 78 -0.90 2.59 11.65
C GLN A 78 0.35 1.70 11.77
N TYR A 79 1.24 1.83 10.80
CA TYR A 79 2.44 1.01 10.69
C TYR A 79 3.63 1.81 10.15
N LYS A 80 4.83 1.49 10.66
CA LYS A 80 6.10 1.82 10.03
C LYS A 80 6.45 0.72 9.04
N VAL A 81 6.68 1.10 7.79
CA VAL A 81 7.01 0.16 6.71
C VAL A 81 8.26 0.65 5.99
N SER A 82 9.22 -0.25 5.79
CA SER A 82 10.33 -0.03 4.88
C SER A 82 10.01 -0.68 3.56
N VAL A 83 10.10 0.07 2.46
CA VAL A 83 9.93 -0.42 1.10
C VAL A 83 11.27 -0.27 0.38
N CYS A 84 11.78 -1.36 -0.18
CA CYS A 84 13.03 -1.35 -0.92
C CYS A 84 12.85 -1.88 -2.33
N GLN A 85 13.54 -1.25 -3.27
CA GLN A 85 13.60 -1.61 -4.67
C GLN A 85 15.05 -1.82 -5.10
N ASN A 86 15.30 -2.85 -5.92
CA ASN A 86 16.56 -2.96 -6.64
C ASN A 86 16.58 -1.97 -7.80
N VAL A 87 17.60 -1.13 -7.85
CA VAL A 87 17.76 -0.09 -8.88
C VAL A 87 19.02 -0.38 -9.70
N GLU A 88 18.96 -0.06 -10.99
CA GLU A 88 20.12 -0.18 -11.87
C GLU A 88 21.20 0.86 -11.51
N GLY A 89 22.47 0.53 -11.79
CA GLY A 89 23.61 1.39 -11.49
C GLY A 89 24.30 1.11 -10.15
N ASN A 90 25.17 2.03 -9.71
CA ASN A 90 26.07 1.82 -8.57
C ASN A 90 25.35 1.69 -7.23
N MET A 91 24.17 2.27 -7.09
CA MET A 91 23.43 2.30 -5.82
C MET A 91 22.85 0.92 -5.46
N ARG A 92 22.54 0.09 -6.47
CA ARG A 92 22.03 -1.30 -6.41
C ARG A 92 20.68 -1.48 -5.69
N ARG A 93 20.39 -0.70 -4.65
CA ARG A 93 19.17 -0.77 -3.84
C ARG A 93 18.82 0.61 -3.30
N PHE A 94 17.55 0.97 -3.41
CA PHE A 94 16.95 2.13 -2.78
C PHE A 94 15.91 1.65 -1.75
N CYS A 95 15.87 2.27 -0.58
CA CYS A 95 14.90 1.95 0.46
C CYS A 95 14.28 3.24 0.99
N ASP A 96 12.96 3.25 1.07
CA ASP A 96 12.17 4.31 1.67
C ASP A 96 11.51 3.81 2.96
N ALA A 97 11.36 4.72 3.93
CA ALA A 97 10.80 4.46 5.24
C ALA A 97 9.53 5.29 5.41
N ILE A 98 8.37 4.64 5.25
CA ILE A 98 7.07 5.29 5.22
C ILE A 98 6.22 4.94 6.44
N LEU A 99 5.41 5.90 6.85
CA LEU A 99 4.32 5.73 7.80
C LEU A 99 3.02 5.55 7.03
N VAL A 100 2.31 4.45 7.28
CA VAL A 100 1.07 4.13 6.57
C VAL A 100 -0.09 3.85 7.52
N LYS A 101 -1.32 4.08 7.05
CA LYS A 101 -2.55 3.82 7.80
C LYS A 101 -3.61 3.17 6.93
N PHE A 102 -4.24 2.12 7.44
CA PHE A 102 -5.46 1.59 6.84
C PHE A 102 -6.68 2.40 7.29
N VAL A 103 -7.50 2.80 6.31
CA VAL A 103 -8.77 3.48 6.50
C VAL A 103 -9.82 2.91 5.54
N VAL A 104 -11.09 3.17 5.82
CA VAL A 104 -12.16 3.00 4.82
C VAL A 104 -12.50 4.37 4.27
N LYS A 105 -12.50 4.49 2.94
CA LYS A 105 -12.97 5.68 2.23
C LYS A 105 -14.22 5.34 1.44
N GLU A 106 -15.10 6.33 1.31
CA GLU A 106 -16.18 6.28 0.36
C GLU A 106 -15.65 6.52 -1.05
N TYR A 107 -16.06 5.67 -1.99
CA TYR A 107 -15.77 5.82 -3.41
C TYR A 107 -17.09 5.99 -4.16
N HIS A 108 -17.28 7.16 -4.76
CA HIS A 108 -18.47 7.49 -5.54
C HIS A 108 -18.35 6.88 -6.94
N CYS A 109 -19.22 5.92 -7.21
CA CYS A 109 -19.49 5.43 -8.56
C CYS A 109 -20.65 6.25 -9.16
N LYS A 110 -20.88 6.09 -10.48
CA LYS A 110 -21.99 6.77 -11.18
C LYS A 110 -23.35 6.61 -10.48
N ASP A 111 -23.64 5.40 -9.99
CA ASP A 111 -24.95 5.04 -9.44
C ASP A 111 -24.91 4.51 -7.99
N SER A 112 -23.74 4.54 -7.31
CA SER A 112 -23.61 3.99 -5.95
C SER A 112 -22.39 4.54 -5.20
N ILE A 113 -22.40 4.44 -3.88
CA ILE A 113 -21.23 4.69 -3.02
C ILE A 113 -20.72 3.35 -2.50
N LYS A 114 -19.41 3.15 -2.56
CA LYS A 114 -18.74 1.95 -2.04
C LYS A 114 -17.81 2.32 -0.89
N SER A 115 -17.81 1.52 0.17
CA SER A 115 -16.78 1.56 1.20
C SER A 115 -15.56 0.77 0.72
N VAL A 116 -14.41 1.44 0.58
CA VAL A 116 -13.19 0.87 0.02
C VAL A 116 -12.06 0.94 1.04
N LEU A 117 -11.42 -0.19 1.29
CA LEU A 117 -10.22 -0.24 2.12
C LEU A 117 -9.10 0.49 1.37
N THR A 118 -8.53 1.49 2.03
CA THR A 118 -7.51 2.37 1.48
C THR A 118 -6.28 2.32 2.39
N LEU A 119 -5.10 2.31 1.78
CA LEU A 119 -3.84 2.53 2.47
C LEU A 119 -3.39 3.95 2.20
N GLU A 120 -3.22 4.74 3.25
CA GLU A 120 -2.74 6.12 3.17
C GLU A 120 -1.29 6.22 3.65
N LYS A 121 -0.50 7.09 3.00
CA LYS A 121 0.79 7.56 3.52
C LYS A 121 0.53 8.72 4.48
N LEU A 122 1.09 8.64 5.68
CA LEU A 122 1.04 9.70 6.69
C LEU A 122 2.32 10.54 6.72
N GLY A 123 3.42 10.01 6.18
CA GLY A 123 4.73 10.66 6.16
C GLY A 123 5.87 9.64 6.07
N THR A 124 7.07 10.08 6.44
CA THR A 124 8.29 9.26 6.54
C THR A 124 8.78 9.19 8.00
N TRP A 125 9.76 8.33 8.31
CA TRP A 125 10.32 8.18 9.66
C TRP A 125 11.81 7.81 9.68
#